data_AF-A0AA39D2U8-F1
#
_entry.id   AF-A0AA39D2U8-F1
#
_cell.length_a   1.000
_cell.length_b   1.000
_cell.length_c   1.000
_cell.angle_alpha   90.00
_cell.angle_beta   90.00
_cell.angle_gamma   90.00
#
_symmetry.space_group_name_H-M   'P 1'
#
loop_
_entity.id
_entity.type
_entity.pdbx_description
1 polymer ?
#
loop_
_entity_poly.entity_id
_entity_poly.type
_entity_poly.pdbx_seq_one_letter_code
_entity_poly.pdbx_strand_id
1 'polypeptide(L)'
;MTLWSSVVSFIKSPDPDLNAKVARIQVLDEELSQWWQGIPDDLVLTPSNIAKVQKDQVPNILLLNVVYHQSLCALHSSIVPLFSWGEGDVSCATARQISAQEAYEHACTASELFDAVLSGYDGVSAMPSFIAYAAYCGCAIQIPFMRSSNYSIGKRARANVGANVKLLQIMASYWRFACLLVSDAASYRPCWKLTSPFAREPTVGGCLTGT
;
A
#
# COMPACT_ATOMS: atom_id res chain seq x y z
N MET A 1 -11.75 10.14 -0.92
CA MET A 1 -10.38 10.54 -1.36
C MET A 1 -9.66 11.45 -0.37
N THR A 2 -10.32 12.46 0.23
CA THR A 2 -9.73 13.37 1.24
C THR A 2 -8.84 12.68 2.28
N LEU A 3 -9.32 11.61 2.92
CA LEU A 3 -8.57 10.85 3.94
C LEU A 3 -7.24 10.29 3.43
N TRP A 4 -7.26 9.61 2.28
CA TRP A 4 -6.04 9.14 1.62
C TRP A 4 -5.09 10.30 1.25
N SER A 5 -5.63 11.45 0.83
CA SER A 5 -4.82 12.65 0.59
C SER A 5 -4.16 13.18 1.87
N SER A 6 -4.86 13.20 3.02
CA SER A 6 -4.29 13.57 4.32
C SER A 6 -3.15 12.63 4.73
N VAL A 7 -3.35 11.31 4.64
CA VAL A 7 -2.32 10.31 4.94
C VAL A 7 -1.13 10.43 3.99
N VAL A 8 -1.36 10.56 2.68
CA VAL A 8 -0.28 10.75 1.69
C VAL A 8 0.49 12.05 1.90
N SER A 9 -0.18 13.13 2.32
CA SER A 9 0.50 14.37 2.67
C SER A 9 1.38 14.19 3.91
N PHE A 10 0.87 13.52 4.94
CA PHE A 10 1.60 13.26 6.18
C PHE A 10 2.83 12.35 5.98
N ILE A 11 2.68 11.18 5.36
CA ILE A 11 3.80 10.22 5.19
C ILE A 11 4.91 10.74 4.26
N LYS A 12 4.64 11.80 3.48
CA LYS A 12 5.61 12.48 2.60
C LYS A 12 6.22 13.73 3.23
N SER A 13 5.70 14.22 4.36
CA SER A 13 6.31 15.33 5.09
C SER A 13 7.66 14.90 5.68
N PRO A 14 8.74 15.68 5.47
CA PRO A 14 10.02 15.44 6.12
C PRO A 14 9.94 15.88 7.59
N ASP A 15 9.55 14.95 8.47
CA ASP A 15 9.47 15.17 9.92
C ASP A 15 10.69 14.56 10.63
N PRO A 16 11.53 15.36 11.32
CA PRO A 16 12.70 14.87 12.04
C PRO A 16 12.41 14.31 13.44
N ASP A 17 11.23 14.53 14.04
CA ASP A 17 10.89 13.97 15.35
C ASP A 17 9.94 12.77 15.25
N LEU A 18 10.43 11.62 15.70
CA LEU A 18 9.64 10.40 15.74
C LEU A 18 8.47 10.49 16.74
N ASN A 19 8.58 11.30 17.81
CA ASN A 19 7.51 11.42 18.81
C ASN A 19 6.33 12.23 18.27
N ALA A 20 6.59 13.40 17.67
CA ALA A 20 5.61 14.17 16.92
C ALA A 20 4.96 13.32 15.81
N LYS A 21 5.75 12.54 15.07
CA LYS A 21 5.25 11.63 14.03
C LYS A 21 4.36 10.52 14.61
N VAL A 22 4.71 9.90 15.73
CA VAL A 22 3.87 8.91 16.44
C VAL A 22 2.56 9.53 16.93
N ALA A 23 2.61 10.71 17.55
CA ALA A 23 1.42 11.41 18.00
C ALA A 23 0.49 11.77 16.82
N ARG A 24 1.04 12.23 15.68
CA ARG A 24 0.23 12.53 14.49
C ARG A 24 -0.31 11.28 13.79
N ILE A 25 0.36 10.12 13.90
CA ILE A 25 -0.21 8.82 13.51
C ILE A 25 -1.47 8.54 14.32
N GLN A 26 -1.43 8.65 15.65
CA GLN A 26 -2.59 8.36 16.51
C GLN A 26 -3.80 9.25 16.15
N VAL A 27 -3.61 10.55 15.94
CA VAL A 27 -4.72 11.43 15.53
C VAL A 27 -5.26 11.08 14.15
N LEU A 28 -4.42 10.70 13.19
CA LEU A 28 -4.89 10.30 11.85
C LEU A 28 -5.59 8.93 11.83
N ASP A 29 -5.18 8.01 12.71
CA ASP A 29 -5.85 6.73 12.97
C ASP A 29 -7.24 6.98 13.59
N GLU A 30 -7.33 7.82 14.63
CA GLU A 30 -8.61 8.24 15.21
C GLU A 30 -9.54 8.92 14.18
N GLU A 31 -9.02 9.83 13.34
CA GLU A 31 -9.77 10.44 12.23
C GLU A 31 -10.31 9.38 11.23
N LEU A 32 -9.50 8.37 10.87
CA LEU A 32 -9.89 7.27 9.97
C LEU A 32 -10.91 6.33 10.61
N SER A 33 -10.69 5.94 11.86
CA SER A 33 -11.53 5.04 12.64
C SER A 33 -12.91 5.64 12.92
N GLN A 34 -12.99 6.94 13.26
CA GLN A 34 -14.26 7.65 13.42
C GLN A 34 -15.05 7.74 12.10
N TRP A 35 -14.37 7.99 10.98
CA TRP A 35 -15.01 7.96 9.67
C TRP A 35 -15.52 6.56 9.30
N TRP A 36 -14.75 5.51 9.61
CA TRP A 36 -15.14 4.13 9.33
C TRP A 36 -16.38 3.69 10.13
N GLN A 37 -16.49 4.11 11.40
CA GLN A 37 -17.68 3.89 12.23
C GLN A 37 -18.94 4.60 11.68
N GLY A 38 -18.78 5.57 10.77
CA GLY A 38 -19.89 6.23 10.08
C GLY A 38 -20.30 5.56 8.75
N ILE A 39 -19.69 4.44 8.36
CA ILE A 39 -20.01 3.72 7.12
C ILE A 39 -21.16 2.73 7.37
N PRO A 40 -22.23 2.73 6.53
CA PRO A 40 -23.30 1.73 6.59
C PRO A 40 -22.82 0.28 6.46
N ASP A 41 -23.43 -0.63 7.24
CA ASP A 41 -23.07 -2.06 7.33
C ASP A 41 -23.10 -2.80 5.98
N ASP A 42 -23.93 -2.36 5.03
CA ASP A 42 -24.02 -2.94 3.68
C ASP A 42 -22.85 -2.55 2.77
N LEU A 43 -22.09 -1.52 3.15
CA LEU A 43 -20.87 -1.07 2.49
C LEU A 43 -19.59 -1.60 3.18
N VAL A 44 -19.69 -2.14 4.39
CA VAL A 44 -18.58 -2.79 5.11
C VAL A 44 -18.44 -4.23 4.59
N LEU A 45 -17.33 -4.53 3.91
CA LEU A 45 -17.09 -5.85 3.34
C LEU A 45 -16.40 -6.79 4.31
N THR A 46 -16.77 -8.06 4.21
CA THR A 46 -16.08 -9.19 4.80
C THR A 46 -16.01 -10.33 3.76
N PRO A 47 -15.06 -11.27 3.89
CA PRO A 47 -14.98 -12.42 2.99
C PRO A 47 -16.27 -13.26 2.89
N SER A 48 -17.16 -13.17 3.90
CA SER A 48 -18.43 -13.90 3.96
C SER A 48 -19.67 -13.12 3.51
N ASN A 49 -19.59 -11.79 3.33
CA ASN A 49 -20.71 -10.98 2.81
C ASN A 49 -20.55 -10.57 1.34
N ILE A 50 -19.34 -10.58 0.78
CA ILE A 50 -19.08 -10.04 -0.57
C ILE A 50 -19.89 -10.71 -1.68
N ALA A 51 -20.19 -12.01 -1.56
CA ALA A 51 -21.02 -12.75 -2.51
C ALA A 51 -22.52 -12.35 -2.50
N LYS A 52 -22.94 -11.49 -1.55
CA LYS A 52 -24.30 -10.94 -1.44
C LYS A 52 -24.42 -9.57 -2.13
N VAL A 53 -23.29 -8.95 -2.49
CA VAL A 53 -23.23 -7.62 -3.11
C VAL A 53 -23.55 -7.73 -4.61
N GLN A 54 -24.27 -6.76 -5.16
CA GLN A 54 -24.58 -6.71 -6.59
C GLN A 54 -23.29 -6.55 -7.41
N LYS A 55 -23.09 -7.35 -8.46
CA LYS A 55 -21.80 -7.49 -9.17
C LYS A 55 -21.26 -6.16 -9.73
N ASP A 56 -22.12 -5.25 -10.13
CA ASP A 56 -21.80 -3.91 -10.61
C ASP A 56 -21.31 -2.96 -9.49
N GLN A 57 -21.74 -3.19 -8.24
CA GLN A 57 -21.37 -2.38 -7.07
C GLN A 57 -20.06 -2.85 -6.42
N VAL A 58 -19.69 -4.13 -6.56
CA VAL A 58 -18.48 -4.73 -5.95
C VAL A 58 -17.22 -3.88 -6.13
N PRO A 59 -16.87 -3.33 -7.31
CA PRO A 59 -15.64 -2.55 -7.47
C PRO A 59 -15.59 -1.25 -6.65
N ASN A 60 -16.74 -0.58 -6.48
CA ASN A 60 -16.82 0.69 -5.74
C ASN A 60 -16.82 0.45 -4.23
N ILE A 61 -17.56 -0.55 -3.77
CA ILE A 61 -17.62 -0.91 -2.34
C ILE A 61 -16.28 -1.52 -1.90
N LEU A 62 -15.63 -2.34 -2.75
CA LEU A 62 -14.27 -2.80 -2.51
C LEU A 62 -13.28 -1.64 -2.46
N LEU A 63 -13.38 -0.65 -3.36
CA LEU A 63 -12.52 0.54 -3.29
C LEU A 63 -12.68 1.31 -1.97
N LEU A 64 -13.89 1.42 -1.42
CA LEU A 64 -14.13 2.06 -0.13
C LEU A 64 -13.38 1.35 1.02
N ASN A 65 -13.53 0.03 1.11
CA ASN A 65 -12.87 -0.82 2.12
C ASN A 65 -11.34 -0.81 1.96
N VAL A 66 -10.86 -0.83 0.72
CA VAL A 66 -9.43 -0.78 0.40
C VAL A 66 -8.83 0.59 0.72
N VAL A 67 -9.55 1.69 0.47
CA VAL A 67 -9.10 3.04 0.87
C VAL A 67 -8.95 3.16 2.38
N TYR A 68 -9.83 2.54 3.17
CA TYR A 68 -9.68 2.47 4.62
C TYR A 68 -8.41 1.71 5.03
N HIS A 69 -8.34 0.42 4.71
CA HIS A 69 -7.22 -0.43 5.14
C HIS A 69 -5.87 0.03 4.58
N GLN A 70 -5.81 0.46 3.31
CA GLN A 70 -4.57 0.97 2.72
C GLN A 70 -4.11 2.29 3.36
N SER A 71 -5.03 3.12 3.86
CA SER A 71 -4.67 4.34 4.61
C SER A 71 -3.95 3.98 5.91
N LEU A 72 -4.49 3.05 6.69
CA LEU A 72 -3.86 2.59 7.94
C LEU A 72 -2.55 1.83 7.67
N CYS A 73 -2.52 0.94 6.67
CA CYS A 73 -1.27 0.31 6.20
C CYS A 73 -0.17 1.33 5.90
N ALA A 74 -0.47 2.38 5.12
CA ALA A 74 0.50 3.41 4.77
C ALA A 74 0.90 4.29 5.96
N LEU A 75 -0.06 4.62 6.83
CA LEU A 75 0.15 5.44 8.02
C LEU A 75 1.12 4.78 9.00
N HIS A 76 0.82 3.54 9.41
CA HIS A 76 1.61 2.82 10.41
C HIS A 76 2.94 2.30 9.85
N SER A 77 2.99 1.83 8.59
CA SER A 77 4.26 1.40 7.99
C SER A 77 5.27 2.55 7.85
N SER A 78 4.84 3.81 7.84
CA SER A 78 5.71 4.99 7.70
C SER A 78 6.75 5.18 8.82
N ILE A 79 6.63 4.45 9.94
CA ILE A 79 7.62 4.44 11.05
C ILE A 79 8.25 3.06 11.31
N VAL A 80 7.95 2.05 10.50
CA VAL A 80 8.42 0.67 10.69
C VAL A 80 9.58 0.40 9.71
N PRO A 81 10.86 0.34 10.16
CA PRO A 81 12.01 0.19 9.25
C PRO A 81 11.92 -0.99 8.29
N LEU A 82 11.33 -2.11 8.74
CA LEU A 82 11.09 -3.32 7.95
C LEU A 82 10.19 -3.09 6.71
N PHE A 83 9.34 -2.05 6.74
CA PHE A 83 8.41 -1.69 5.67
C PHE A 83 8.79 -0.37 4.97
N SER A 84 9.38 0.59 5.70
CA SER A 84 9.78 1.90 5.19
C SER A 84 11.21 1.99 4.64
N TRP A 85 12.02 0.93 4.81
CA TRP A 85 13.44 0.86 4.39
C TRP A 85 14.33 1.90 5.09
N GLY A 86 13.88 2.47 6.22
CA GLY A 86 14.65 3.42 7.03
C GLY A 86 15.66 2.78 7.98
N GLU A 87 16.47 3.61 8.64
CA GLU A 87 17.45 3.15 9.63
C GLU A 87 16.80 2.73 10.96
N GLY A 88 17.33 1.66 11.56
CA GLY A 88 16.80 1.02 12.75
C GLY A 88 17.22 1.69 14.07
N ASP A 89 16.79 2.93 14.29
CA ASP A 89 16.91 3.56 15.63
C ASP A 89 16.11 2.76 16.68
N VAL A 90 16.57 2.75 17.94
CA VAL A 90 15.94 2.07 19.07
C VAL A 90 14.82 2.92 19.70
N SER A 91 14.76 4.22 19.38
CA SER A 91 13.68 5.10 19.84
C SER A 91 12.28 4.59 19.44
N CYS A 92 11.31 4.80 20.35
CA CYS A 92 9.90 4.45 20.18
C CYS A 92 9.63 2.98 19.77
N ALA A 93 10.50 2.03 20.14
CA ALA A 93 10.39 0.62 19.76
C ALA A 93 8.99 -0.01 19.94
N THR A 94 8.31 0.27 21.06
CA THR A 94 6.94 -0.20 21.32
C THR A 94 5.92 0.37 20.34
N ALA A 95 6.00 1.66 20.01
CA ALA A 95 5.09 2.30 19.04
C ALA A 95 5.32 1.76 17.61
N ARG A 96 6.57 1.42 17.27
CA ARG A 96 6.91 0.73 16.02
C ARG A 96 6.41 -0.71 16.01
N GLN A 97 6.47 -1.44 17.13
CA GLN A 97 5.92 -2.79 17.24
C GLN A 97 4.39 -2.80 17.05
N ILE A 98 3.67 -1.87 17.71
CA ILE A 98 2.23 -1.69 17.54
C ILE A 98 1.92 -1.33 16.09
N SER A 99 2.59 -0.34 15.52
CA SER A 99 2.38 0.06 14.11
C SER A 99 2.75 -1.05 13.11
N ALA A 100 3.71 -1.92 13.42
CA ALA A 100 3.99 -3.10 12.59
C ALA A 100 2.86 -4.12 12.62
N GLN A 101 2.18 -4.27 13.77
CA GLN A 101 1.02 -5.14 13.93
C GLN A 101 -0.22 -4.57 13.21
N GLU A 102 -0.56 -3.28 13.38
CA GLU A 102 -1.71 -2.66 12.70
C GLU A 102 -1.56 -2.67 11.18
N ALA A 103 -0.37 -2.32 10.67
CA ALA A 103 -0.08 -2.40 9.24
C ALA A 103 -0.18 -3.84 8.71
N TYR A 104 0.21 -4.84 9.50
CA TYR A 104 0.11 -6.25 9.11
C TYR A 104 -1.34 -6.75 9.11
N GLU A 105 -2.15 -6.43 10.11
CA GLU A 105 -3.55 -6.89 10.17
C GLU A 105 -4.41 -6.23 9.09
N HIS A 106 -4.28 -4.92 8.84
CA HIS A 106 -4.99 -4.28 7.73
C HIS A 106 -4.52 -4.77 6.35
N ALA A 107 -3.24 -5.10 6.19
CA ALA A 107 -2.75 -5.78 4.99
C ALA A 107 -3.36 -7.18 4.82
N CYS A 108 -3.55 -7.92 5.92
CA CYS A 108 -4.23 -9.21 5.90
C CYS A 108 -5.72 -9.08 5.55
N THR A 109 -6.47 -8.16 6.18
CA THR A 109 -7.90 -7.95 5.88
C THR A 109 -8.11 -7.57 4.41
N ALA A 110 -7.28 -6.67 3.86
CA ALA A 110 -7.33 -6.32 2.45
C ALA A 110 -7.04 -7.53 1.55
N SER A 111 -6.02 -8.34 1.86
CA SER A 111 -5.72 -9.59 1.14
C SER A 111 -6.85 -10.62 1.20
N GLU A 112 -7.50 -10.77 2.35
CA GLU A 112 -8.63 -11.70 2.56
C GLU A 112 -9.88 -11.27 1.77
N LEU A 113 -10.11 -9.96 1.65
CA LEU A 113 -11.09 -9.42 0.70
C LEU A 113 -10.69 -9.73 -0.75
N PHE A 114 -9.43 -9.57 -1.13
CA PHE A 114 -8.96 -9.87 -2.49
C PHE A 114 -9.12 -11.35 -2.86
N ASP A 115 -8.85 -12.29 -1.94
CA ASP A 115 -9.04 -13.72 -2.20
C ASP A 115 -10.53 -14.08 -2.39
N ALA A 116 -11.42 -13.45 -1.60
CA ALA A 116 -12.86 -13.61 -1.74
C ALA A 116 -13.39 -13.04 -3.07
N VAL A 117 -12.89 -11.88 -3.50
CA VAL A 117 -13.14 -11.30 -4.84
C VAL A 117 -12.68 -12.28 -5.93
N LEU A 118 -11.44 -12.76 -5.83
CA LEU A 118 -10.80 -13.67 -6.79
C LEU A 118 -11.44 -15.08 -6.87
N SER A 119 -12.40 -15.36 -5.98
CA SER A 119 -13.13 -16.61 -5.86
C SER A 119 -14.61 -16.48 -6.24
N GLY A 120 -15.19 -15.27 -6.21
CA GLY A 120 -16.63 -15.03 -6.43
C GLY A 120 -16.99 -13.97 -7.48
N TYR A 121 -16.02 -13.25 -8.04
CA TYR A 121 -16.25 -12.13 -8.95
C TYR A 121 -15.45 -12.25 -10.26
N ASP A 122 -16.13 -12.17 -11.40
CA ASP A 122 -15.53 -12.34 -12.73
C ASP A 122 -14.87 -11.04 -13.24
N GLY A 123 -15.35 -9.88 -12.80
CA GLY A 123 -14.97 -8.55 -13.31
C GLY A 123 -13.67 -7.96 -12.75
N VAL A 124 -12.75 -8.79 -12.23
CA VAL A 124 -11.51 -8.35 -11.54
C VAL A 124 -10.64 -7.43 -12.41
N SER A 125 -10.70 -7.59 -13.73
CA SER A 125 -10.04 -6.74 -14.72
C SER A 125 -10.47 -5.27 -14.69
N ALA A 126 -11.72 -4.98 -14.31
CA ALA A 126 -12.30 -3.65 -14.28
C ALA A 126 -12.08 -2.91 -12.94
N MET A 127 -11.29 -3.49 -12.03
CA MET A 127 -11.06 -2.92 -10.70
C MET A 127 -10.29 -1.58 -10.76
N PRO A 128 -10.67 -0.57 -9.95
CA PRO A 128 -9.93 0.67 -9.82
C PRO A 128 -8.45 0.45 -9.47
N SER A 129 -7.52 1.14 -10.14
CA SER A 129 -6.08 0.87 -10.03
C SER A 129 -5.48 1.02 -8.63
N PHE A 130 -6.15 1.75 -7.75
CA PHE A 130 -5.79 1.84 -6.33
C PHE A 130 -5.81 0.47 -5.63
N ILE A 131 -6.64 -0.46 -6.08
CA ILE A 131 -6.78 -1.81 -5.51
C ILE A 131 -5.52 -2.65 -5.76
N ALA A 132 -4.96 -2.60 -6.98
CA ALA A 132 -3.67 -3.22 -7.27
C ALA A 132 -2.49 -2.52 -6.55
N TYR A 133 -2.54 -1.20 -6.36
CA TYR A 133 -1.56 -0.50 -5.52
C TYR A 133 -1.60 -0.99 -4.06
N ALA A 134 -2.79 -1.16 -3.49
CA ALA A 134 -2.95 -1.73 -2.15
C ALA A 134 -2.50 -3.20 -2.07
N ALA A 135 -2.78 -4.02 -3.10
CA ALA A 135 -2.27 -5.39 -3.17
C ALA A 135 -0.74 -5.46 -3.20
N TYR A 136 -0.08 -4.54 -3.92
CA TYR A 136 1.38 -4.39 -3.91
C TYR A 136 1.91 -4.01 -2.52
N CYS A 137 1.31 -3.02 -1.84
CA CYS A 137 1.68 -2.67 -0.47
C CYS A 137 1.46 -3.83 0.52
N GLY A 138 0.34 -4.54 0.39
CA GLY A 138 0.06 -5.74 1.18
C GLY A 138 1.07 -6.87 0.96
N CYS A 139 1.63 -7.01 -0.25
CA CYS A 139 2.76 -7.90 -0.50
C CYS A 139 4.02 -7.44 0.25
N ALA A 140 4.39 -6.16 0.14
CA ALA A 140 5.59 -5.62 0.77
C ALA A 140 5.56 -5.80 2.31
N ILE A 141 4.40 -5.59 2.93
CA ILE A 141 4.18 -5.79 4.38
C ILE A 141 4.24 -7.28 4.76
N GLN A 142 3.63 -8.19 3.98
CA GLN A 142 3.46 -9.60 4.36
C GLN A 142 4.60 -10.53 3.93
N ILE A 143 5.42 -10.17 2.93
CA ILE A 143 6.56 -10.98 2.46
C ILE A 143 7.54 -11.37 3.58
N PRO A 144 7.96 -10.47 4.49
CA PRO A 144 8.82 -10.84 5.63
C PRO A 144 8.24 -11.98 6.49
N PHE A 145 6.92 -12.02 6.65
CA PHE A 145 6.22 -12.99 7.50
C PHE A 145 6.02 -14.35 6.82
N MET A 146 6.18 -14.48 5.50
CA MET A 146 6.05 -15.75 4.77
C MET A 146 7.00 -16.85 5.26
N ARG A 147 8.10 -16.48 5.92
CA ARG A 147 9.10 -17.38 6.54
C ARG A 147 9.10 -17.34 8.07
N SER A 148 8.05 -16.80 8.70
CA SER A 148 7.91 -16.77 10.16
C SER A 148 8.01 -18.18 10.76
N SER A 149 8.68 -18.30 11.90
CA SER A 149 8.73 -19.52 12.72
C SER A 149 7.35 -19.89 13.29
N ASN A 150 6.45 -18.91 13.44
CA ASN A 150 5.05 -19.18 13.74
C ASN A 150 4.32 -19.66 12.47
N TYR A 151 3.92 -20.93 12.48
CA TYR A 151 3.24 -21.59 11.36
C TYR A 151 1.96 -20.88 10.91
N SER A 152 1.12 -20.34 11.83
CA SER A 152 -0.15 -19.72 11.45
C SER A 152 0.08 -18.39 10.71
N ILE A 153 0.96 -17.53 11.26
CA ILE A 153 1.42 -16.28 10.64
C ILE A 153 2.01 -16.56 9.26
N GLY A 154 2.96 -17.50 9.17
CA GLY A 154 3.58 -17.88 7.90
C GLY A 154 2.59 -18.44 6.89
N LYS A 155 1.58 -19.21 7.32
CA LYS A 155 0.53 -19.76 6.45
C LYS A 155 -0.37 -18.64 5.91
N ARG A 156 -0.85 -17.73 6.78
CA ARG A 156 -1.69 -16.57 6.41
C ARG A 156 -0.96 -15.67 5.41
N ALA A 157 0.25 -15.23 5.74
CA ALA A 157 1.07 -14.39 4.87
C ALA A 157 1.33 -15.04 3.48
N ARG A 158 1.56 -16.35 3.40
CA ARG A 158 1.74 -17.05 2.11
C ARG A 158 0.46 -17.11 1.27
N ALA A 159 -0.70 -17.34 1.89
CA ALA A 159 -1.98 -17.31 1.18
C ALA A 159 -2.30 -15.90 0.66
N ASN A 160 -2.19 -14.90 1.54
CA ASN A 160 -2.47 -13.50 1.27
C ASN A 160 -1.57 -12.92 0.17
N VAL A 161 -0.26 -13.19 0.20
CA VAL A 161 0.66 -12.81 -0.88
C VAL A 161 0.29 -13.51 -2.19
N GLY A 162 -0.18 -14.76 -2.15
CA GLY A 162 -0.70 -15.47 -3.33
C GLY A 162 -1.92 -14.79 -3.96
N ALA A 163 -2.91 -14.41 -3.15
CA ALA A 163 -4.09 -13.67 -3.59
C ALA A 163 -3.70 -12.31 -4.20
N ASN A 164 -2.86 -11.53 -3.51
CA ASN A 164 -2.39 -10.23 -4.01
C ASN A 164 -1.64 -10.35 -5.35
N VAL A 165 -0.77 -11.35 -5.50
CA VAL A 165 -0.04 -11.59 -6.77
C VAL A 165 -0.99 -12.01 -7.89
N LYS A 166 -1.99 -12.87 -7.62
CA LYS A 166 -3.02 -13.25 -8.60
C LYS A 166 -3.84 -12.02 -9.04
N LEU A 167 -4.22 -11.14 -8.10
CA LEU A 167 -4.92 -9.88 -8.38
C LEU A 167 -4.08 -8.96 -9.29
N LEU A 168 -2.81 -8.75 -8.91
CA LEU A 168 -1.85 -7.94 -9.65
C LEU A 168 -1.63 -8.46 -11.08
N GLN A 169 -1.50 -9.77 -11.26
CA GLN A 169 -1.33 -10.40 -12.59
C GLN A 169 -2.54 -10.18 -13.50
N ILE A 170 -3.76 -10.31 -12.96
CA ILE A 170 -5.00 -10.06 -13.71
C ILE A 170 -5.07 -8.59 -14.13
N MET A 171 -4.90 -7.65 -13.20
CA MET A 171 -5.02 -6.22 -13.47
C MET A 171 -3.90 -5.70 -14.39
N ALA A 172 -2.66 -6.15 -14.21
CA ALA A 172 -1.52 -5.74 -15.03
C ALA A 172 -1.66 -6.10 -16.52
N SER A 173 -2.45 -7.13 -16.87
CA SER A 173 -2.70 -7.49 -18.27
C SER A 173 -3.39 -6.35 -19.05
N TYR A 174 -4.23 -5.56 -18.40
CA TYR A 174 -4.92 -4.40 -18.98
C TYR A 174 -4.02 -3.16 -19.02
N TRP A 175 -3.04 -3.06 -18.13
CA TRP A 175 -2.07 -1.95 -18.09
C TRP A 175 -0.87 -2.17 -19.00
N ARG A 176 -0.76 -3.31 -19.69
CA ARG A 176 0.31 -3.59 -20.67
C ARG A 176 0.38 -2.52 -21.77
N PHE A 177 -0.76 -1.90 -22.11
CA PHE A 177 -0.84 -0.77 -23.04
C PHE A 177 -0.20 0.53 -22.48
N ALA A 178 -0.14 0.72 -21.16
CA ALA A 178 0.58 1.86 -20.57
C ALA A 178 2.10 1.72 -20.76
N CYS A 179 2.64 0.50 -20.71
CA CYS A 179 4.06 0.24 -21.01
C CYS A 179 4.39 0.51 -22.49
N LEU A 180 3.46 0.19 -23.41
CA LEU A 180 3.57 0.53 -24.82
C LEU A 180 3.52 2.06 -24.99
N LEU A 181 2.52 2.73 -24.41
CA LEU A 181 2.39 4.19 -24.45
C LEU A 181 3.64 4.91 -23.93
N VAL A 182 4.28 4.42 -22.86
CA VAL A 182 5.55 4.98 -22.34
C VAL A 182 6.70 4.78 -23.33
N SER A 183 6.72 3.67 -24.08
CA SER A 183 7.75 3.36 -25.09
C SER A 183 7.56 4.20 -26.36
N ASP A 184 6.31 4.35 -26.81
CA ASP A 184 5.95 5.17 -27.97
C ASP A 184 6.18 6.65 -27.66
N ALA A 185 5.70 7.14 -26.51
CA ALA A 185 6.01 8.48 -25.99
C ALA A 185 7.50 8.64 -25.63
N ALA A 186 8.28 7.55 -25.55
CA ALA A 186 9.73 7.62 -25.45
C ALA A 186 10.43 7.84 -26.80
N SER A 187 9.76 7.56 -27.91
CA SER A 187 10.29 7.77 -29.26
C SER A 187 10.15 9.22 -29.73
N TYR A 188 9.21 9.99 -29.18
CA TYR A 188 8.97 11.41 -29.50
C TYR A 188 9.79 12.40 -28.63
N ARG A 189 11.07 12.12 -28.31
CA ARG A 189 11.80 12.74 -27.17
C ARG A 189 12.90 13.81 -27.42
N PRO A 190 12.61 15.00 -27.99
CA PRO A 190 13.54 16.14 -27.90
C PRO A 190 13.45 16.96 -26.60
N CYS A 191 12.25 17.32 -26.12
CA CYS A 191 12.07 18.46 -25.18
C CYS A 191 11.55 18.11 -23.77
N TRP A 192 11.35 16.83 -23.44
CA TRP A 192 10.68 16.37 -22.21
C TRP A 192 11.58 16.30 -20.94
N LYS A 193 12.32 17.37 -20.59
CA LYS A 193 13.19 17.36 -19.39
C LYS A 193 12.40 17.22 -18.07
N LEU A 194 12.13 15.98 -17.67
CA LEU A 194 11.63 15.61 -16.35
C LEU A 194 12.74 15.83 -15.31
N THR A 195 12.76 17.03 -14.73
CA THR A 195 13.56 17.35 -13.54
C THR A 195 13.03 16.53 -12.36
N SER A 196 13.63 15.38 -12.10
CA SER A 196 13.31 14.56 -10.93
C SER A 196 13.58 15.37 -9.64
N PRO A 197 12.61 15.47 -8.71
CA PRO A 197 12.83 16.09 -7.39
C PRO A 197 13.90 15.39 -6.55
N PHE A 198 14.33 14.19 -6.96
CA PHE A 198 15.30 13.35 -6.26
C PHE A 198 16.67 13.28 -6.96
N ALA A 199 16.91 14.12 -7.97
CA ALA A 199 18.22 14.26 -8.60
C ALA A 199 19.21 15.02 -7.69
N ARG A 200 19.70 14.36 -6.63
CA ARG A 200 20.95 14.79 -5.98
C ARG A 200 22.10 14.55 -6.97
N GLU A 201 22.79 15.61 -7.34
CA GLU A 201 23.98 15.51 -8.20
C GLU A 201 25.09 14.73 -7.46
N PRO A 202 25.71 13.71 -8.08
CA PRO A 202 26.92 13.12 -7.54
C PRO A 202 28.09 14.09 -7.77
N THR A 203 28.64 14.65 -6.70
CA THR A 203 29.83 15.52 -6.75
C THR A 203 31.07 14.70 -7.11
N VAL A 204 31.28 14.43 -8.40
CA VAL A 204 32.48 13.75 -8.91
C VAL A 204 33.63 14.75 -9.08
N GLY A 205 34.24 15.13 -7.95
CA GLY A 205 35.68 15.40 -7.94
C GLY A 205 36.41 14.07 -7.72
N GLY A 206 37.40 13.68 -8.51
CA GLY A 206 38.12 14.43 -9.54
C GLY A 206 39.57 13.96 -9.50
N CYS A 207 39.83 12.73 -9.96
CA CYS A 207 41.08 12.05 -9.67
C CYS A 207 42.25 12.60 -10.50
N LEU A 208 43.40 12.68 -9.84
CA LEU A 208 44.78 12.82 -10.33
C LEU A 208 44.98 12.86 -11.86
N THR A 209 45.49 13.99 -12.34
CA THR A 209 46.48 14.04 -13.43
C THR A 209 47.70 14.80 -12.92
N GLY A 210 48.88 14.55 -13.48
CA GLY A 210 50.12 15.13 -12.97
C GLY A 210 51.25 15.18 -14.00
N THR A 211 52.28 15.93 -13.62
CA THR A 211 53.61 16.05 -14.24
C THR A 211 54.61 16.32 -13.13
#